data_AF-A0A7R9UXQ7-F1
#
_entry.id   AF-A0A7R9UXQ7-F1
#
_cell.length_a   1.000
_cell.length_b   1.000
_cell.length_c   1.000
_cell.angle_alpha   90.00
_cell.angle_beta   90.00
_cell.angle_gamma   90.00
#
_symmetry.space_group_name_H-M   'P 1'
#
loop_
_entity.id
_entity.type
_entity.pdbx_description
1 polymer ?
#
loop_
_entity_poly.entity_id
_entity_poly.type
_entity_poly.pdbx_seq_one_letter_code
_entity_poly.pdbx_strand_id
1 'polypeptide(L)'
;KIPAQAVDTYLACLSNRAACRLQQGELIEAAADATHALALAASGKSISNVPMTDEQLKQRARTRQFRILVRRGAALARLGALEHAAADFELALSDFAPEGGQVDNGCISS
;
A
#
# COMPACT_ATOMS: atom_id res chain seq x y z
N LYS A 1 19.61 -10.23 -13.58
CA LYS A 1 18.19 -10.35 -13.20
C LYS A 1 18.09 -10.15 -11.69
N ILE A 2 17.29 -9.21 -11.21
CA ILE A 2 17.07 -9.00 -9.76
C ILE A 2 16.22 -10.19 -9.24
N PRO A 3 16.62 -10.86 -8.15
CA PRO A 3 15.82 -11.94 -7.58
C PRO A 3 14.49 -11.39 -7.07
N ALA A 4 13.38 -12.09 -7.32
CA ALA A 4 12.05 -11.61 -6.95
C ALA A 4 11.89 -11.37 -5.43
N GLN A 5 12.66 -12.08 -4.60
CA GLN A 5 12.77 -11.78 -3.16
C GLN A 5 13.27 -10.36 -2.87
N ALA A 6 14.28 -9.88 -3.61
CA ALA A 6 14.77 -8.51 -3.43
C ALA A 6 13.73 -7.47 -3.83
N VAL A 7 12.85 -7.79 -4.79
CA VAL A 7 11.71 -6.93 -5.16
C VAL A 7 10.71 -6.83 -4.01
N ASP A 8 10.41 -7.96 -3.36
CA ASP A 8 9.45 -8.06 -2.26
C ASP A 8 9.90 -7.27 -1.01
N THR A 9 11.19 -7.38 -0.66
CA THR A 9 11.80 -6.59 0.42
C THR A 9 11.84 -5.10 0.06
N TYR A 10 12.25 -4.77 -1.17
CA TYR A 10 12.35 -3.38 -1.62
C TYR A 10 10.99 -2.68 -1.63
N LEU A 11 9.94 -3.37 -2.08
CA LEU A 11 8.56 -2.90 -2.00
C LEU A 11 8.14 -2.61 -0.54
N ALA A 12 8.43 -3.53 0.38
CA ALA A 12 8.13 -3.33 1.80
C ALA A 12 8.87 -2.11 2.38
N CYS A 13 10.16 -1.93 2.03
CA CYS A 13 10.95 -0.77 2.42
C CYS A 13 10.35 0.55 1.92
N LEU A 14 9.96 0.62 0.64
CA LEU A 14 9.30 1.81 0.07
C LEU A 14 7.97 2.12 0.77
N SER A 15 7.16 1.08 0.99
CA SER A 15 5.88 1.19 1.71
C SER A 15 6.06 1.74 3.14
N ASN A 16 7.06 1.24 3.87
CA ASN A 16 7.33 1.68 5.24
C ASN A 16 7.92 3.09 5.25
N ARG A 17 8.83 3.40 4.32
CA ARG A 17 9.43 4.73 4.19
C ARG A 17 8.37 5.79 3.86
N ALA A 18 7.43 5.49 2.96
CA ALA A 18 6.27 6.35 2.69
C ALA A 18 5.45 6.66 3.97
N ALA A 19 5.26 5.66 4.85
CA ALA A 19 4.56 5.85 6.11
C ALA A 19 5.31 6.78 7.08
N CYS A 20 6.63 6.62 7.20
CA CYS A 20 7.46 7.50 8.02
C CYS A 20 7.44 8.95 7.48
N ARG A 21 7.58 9.11 6.17
CA ARG A 21 7.54 10.41 5.50
C ARG A 21 6.21 11.13 5.67
N LEU A 22 5.10 10.39 5.61
CA LEU A 22 3.77 10.93 5.96
C LEU A 22 3.74 11.50 7.37
N GLN A 23 4.26 10.76 8.36
CA GLN A 23 4.29 11.24 9.75
C GLN A 23 5.18 12.48 9.92
N GLN A 24 6.27 12.56 9.15
CA GLN A 24 7.19 13.70 9.14
C GLN A 24 6.68 14.91 8.33
N GLY A 25 5.64 14.75 7.52
CA GLY A 25 5.13 15.81 6.64
C GLY A 25 5.90 15.95 5.32
N GLU A 26 6.79 15.00 4.99
CA GLU A 26 7.48 14.90 3.70
C GLU A 26 6.53 14.33 2.63
N LEU A 27 5.52 15.11 2.25
CA LEU A 27 4.38 14.62 1.47
C LEU A 27 4.74 14.23 0.04
N ILE A 28 5.61 15.01 -0.62
CA ILE A 28 6.02 14.77 -2.01
C ILE A 28 6.81 13.46 -2.08
N GLU A 29 7.75 13.29 -1.15
CA GLU A 29 8.60 12.12 -1.04
C GLU A 29 7.80 10.88 -0.64
N ALA A 30 6.79 11.04 0.22
CA ALA A 30 5.85 9.97 0.55
C ALA A 30 5.05 9.50 -0.68
N ALA A 31 4.52 10.44 -1.46
CA ALA A 31 3.79 10.13 -2.69
C ALA A 31 4.69 9.47 -3.74
N ALA A 32 5.95 9.91 -3.85
CA ALA A 32 6.93 9.33 -4.76
C ALA A 32 7.27 7.87 -4.37
N ASP A 33 7.53 7.61 -3.09
CA ASP A 33 7.79 6.24 -2.59
C ASP A 33 6.60 5.32 -2.83
N ALA A 34 5.39 5.80 -2.54
CA ALA A 34 4.18 5.02 -2.72
C ALA A 34 3.91 4.73 -4.21
N THR A 35 4.16 5.70 -5.09
CA THR A 35 4.06 5.51 -6.55
C THR A 35 5.04 4.45 -7.05
N HIS A 36 6.30 4.50 -6.57
CA HIS A 36 7.29 3.48 -6.94
C HIS A 36 6.89 2.10 -6.40
N ALA A 37 6.38 2.02 -5.16
CA ALA A 37 5.91 0.77 -4.59
C ALA A 37 4.74 0.17 -5.38
N LEU A 38 3.79 0.98 -5.88
CA LEU A 38 2.69 0.51 -6.74
C LEU A 38 3.20 -0.03 -8.07
N ALA A 39 4.13 0.66 -8.71
CA ALA A 39 4.74 0.18 -9.97
C ALA A 39 5.44 -1.17 -9.78
N LEU A 40 6.11 -1.37 -8.64
CA LEU A 40 6.72 -2.66 -8.30
C LEU A 40 5.68 -3.74 -8.01
N ALA A 41 4.60 -3.40 -7.29
CA ALA A 41 3.51 -4.33 -6.99
C ALA A 41 2.85 -4.85 -8.28
N ALA A 42 2.62 -3.97 -9.26
CA ALA A 42 2.05 -4.33 -10.56
C ALA A 42 2.96 -5.26 -11.39
N SER A 43 4.26 -5.28 -11.13
CA SER A 43 5.21 -6.14 -11.86
C SER A 43 5.11 -7.64 -11.53
N GLY A 44 4.23 -8.04 -10.59
CA GLY A 44 3.83 -9.44 -10.39
C GLY A 44 4.86 -10.36 -9.71
N LYS A 45 5.89 -9.80 -9.07
CA LYS A 45 7.04 -10.57 -8.52
C LYS A 45 6.90 -10.91 -7.03
N SER A 46 5.70 -11.30 -6.59
CA SER A 46 5.52 -11.70 -5.19
C SER A 46 6.09 -13.09 -4.94
N ILE A 47 7.17 -13.18 -4.15
CA ILE A 47 7.69 -14.45 -3.64
C ILE A 47 7.81 -14.37 -2.12
N SER A 48 7.21 -15.34 -1.43
CA SER A 48 7.34 -15.52 0.02
C SER A 48 8.39 -16.58 0.33
N ASN A 49 9.24 -16.33 1.33
CA ASN A 49 10.17 -17.32 1.87
C ASN A 49 9.48 -18.35 2.78
N VAL A 50 8.24 -18.07 3.16
CA VAL A 50 7.38 -18.96 3.94
C VAL A 50 6.43 -19.65 2.96
N PRO A 51 6.27 -20.98 3.04
CA PRO A 51 5.23 -21.68 2.28
C PRO A 51 3.88 -21.01 2.52
N MET A 52 3.29 -20.49 1.47
CA MET A 52 1.99 -19.84 1.49
C MET A 52 1.12 -20.48 0.42
N THR A 53 -0.16 -20.63 0.70
CA THR A 53 -1.13 -20.99 -0.34
C THR A 53 -1.27 -19.83 -1.33
N ASP A 54 -1.74 -20.13 -2.54
CA ASP A 54 -2.00 -19.09 -3.55
C ASP A 54 -2.96 -18.02 -3.03
N GLU A 55 -3.97 -18.42 -2.24
CA GLU A 55 -4.89 -17.47 -1.61
C GLU A 55 -4.20 -16.57 -0.57
N GLN A 56 -3.26 -17.10 0.21
CA GLN A 56 -2.46 -16.30 1.14
C GLN A 56 -1.54 -15.31 0.39
N LEU A 57 -0.96 -15.72 -0.75
CA LEU A 57 -0.15 -14.83 -1.59
C LEU A 57 -1.01 -13.70 -2.19
N LYS A 58 -2.18 -14.03 -2.73
CA LYS A 58 -3.15 -13.04 -3.24
C LYS A 58 -3.59 -12.08 -2.14
N GLN A 59 -3.95 -12.60 -0.96
CA GLN A 59 -4.36 -11.76 0.17
C GLN A 59 -3.22 -10.84 0.61
N ARG A 60 -1.99 -11.35 0.69
CA ARG A 60 -0.80 -10.57 1.02
C ARG A 60 -0.55 -9.46 0.00
N ALA A 61 -0.72 -9.74 -1.30
CA ALA A 61 -0.61 -8.75 -2.37
C ALA A 61 -1.68 -7.67 -2.22
N ARG A 62 -2.96 -8.05 -2.04
CA ARG A 62 -4.08 -7.11 -1.79
C ARG A 62 -3.82 -6.21 -0.59
N THR A 63 -3.45 -6.77 0.56
CA THR A 63 -3.17 -5.99 1.78
C THR A 63 -1.96 -5.06 1.63
N ARG A 64 -0.98 -5.41 0.79
CA ARG A 64 0.14 -4.50 0.47
C ARG A 64 -0.34 -3.36 -0.43
N GLN A 65 -1.04 -3.67 -1.50
CA GLN A 65 -1.60 -2.69 -2.44
C GLN A 65 -2.50 -1.68 -1.72
N PHE A 66 -3.44 -2.15 -0.90
CA PHE A 66 -4.29 -1.32 -0.05
C PHE A 66 -3.49 -0.30 0.77
N ARG A 67 -2.48 -0.78 1.52
CA ARG A 67 -1.66 0.10 2.37
C ARG A 67 -0.86 1.12 1.57
N ILE A 68 -0.42 0.79 0.36
CA ILE A 68 0.33 1.72 -0.48
C ILE A 68 -0.61 2.79 -1.05
N LEU A 69 -1.79 2.39 -1.55
CA LEU A 69 -2.81 3.31 -2.06
C LEU A 69 -3.27 4.30 -0.99
N VAL A 70 -3.62 3.82 0.21
CA VAL A 70 -4.04 4.69 1.32
C VAL A 70 -2.97 5.73 1.68
N ARG A 71 -1.70 5.33 1.66
CA ARG A 71 -0.59 6.25 1.96
C ARG A 71 -0.40 7.29 0.86
N ARG A 72 -0.47 6.88 -0.41
CA ARG A 72 -0.38 7.83 -1.54
C ARG A 72 -1.57 8.79 -1.53
N GLY A 73 -2.78 8.27 -1.36
CA GLY A 73 -4.00 9.06 -1.23
C GLY A 73 -3.92 10.06 -0.07
N ALA A 74 -3.43 9.65 1.10
CA ALA A 74 -3.22 10.55 2.24
C ALA A 74 -2.19 11.65 1.96
N ALA A 75 -1.08 11.32 1.28
CA ALA A 75 -0.07 12.29 0.90
C ALA A 75 -0.63 13.33 -0.10
N LEU A 76 -1.32 12.84 -1.14
CA LEU A 76 -1.96 13.67 -2.17
C LEU A 76 -3.06 14.56 -1.59
N ALA A 77 -3.90 14.03 -0.69
CA ALA A 77 -4.94 14.80 -0.02
C ALA A 77 -4.35 15.97 0.77
N ARG A 78 -3.27 15.72 1.53
CA ARG A 78 -2.56 16.75 2.29
C ARG A 78 -1.82 17.77 1.41
N LEU A 79 -1.49 17.41 0.17
CA LEU A 79 -0.95 18.31 -0.86
C LEU A 79 -2.04 19.11 -1.61
N GLY A 80 -3.33 18.83 -1.37
CA GLY A 80 -4.45 19.45 -2.09
C GLY A 80 -4.80 18.80 -3.43
N ALA A 81 -4.15 17.70 -3.81
CA ALA A 81 -4.45 16.93 -5.02
C ALA A 81 -5.64 15.98 -4.80
N LEU A 82 -6.82 16.55 -4.50
CA LEU A 82 -7.97 15.80 -4.00
C LEU A 82 -8.52 14.77 -5.00
N GLU A 83 -8.53 15.06 -6.30
CA GLU A 83 -9.01 14.12 -7.33
C GLU A 83 -8.15 12.84 -7.36
N HIS A 84 -6.83 13.01 -7.33
CA HIS A 84 -5.91 11.87 -7.32
C HIS A 84 -5.99 11.08 -6.02
N ALA A 85 -6.21 11.77 -4.90
CA ALA A 85 -6.42 11.12 -3.60
C ALA A 85 -7.71 10.29 -3.58
N ALA A 86 -8.82 10.83 -4.12
CA ALA A 86 -10.09 10.13 -4.22
C ALA A 86 -9.94 8.84 -5.05
N ALA A 87 -9.29 8.92 -6.21
CA ALA A 87 -9.02 7.75 -7.06
C ALA A 87 -8.22 6.66 -6.33
N ASP A 88 -7.22 7.05 -5.51
CA ASP A 88 -6.46 6.10 -4.69
C ASP A 88 -7.32 5.42 -3.63
N PHE A 89 -8.20 6.16 -2.97
CA PHE A 89 -9.10 5.60 -1.96
C PHE A 89 -10.18 4.70 -2.58
N GLU A 90 -10.74 5.07 -3.72
CA GLU A 90 -11.69 4.24 -4.46
C GLU A 90 -11.06 2.91 -4.87
N LEU A 91 -9.85 2.93 -5.44
CA LEU A 91 -9.14 1.72 -5.81
C LEU A 91 -8.77 0.86 -4.58
N ALA A 92 -8.42 1.51 -3.46
CA ALA A 92 -8.15 0.79 -2.23
C ALA A 92 -9.41 0.06 -1.71
N LEU A 93 -10.58 0.69 -1.81
CA LEU A 93 -11.85 0.11 -1.39
C LEU A 93 -12.34 -0.97 -2.35
N SER A 94 -12.20 -0.80 -3.68
CA SER A 94 -12.60 -1.84 -4.64
C SER A 94 -11.83 -3.14 -4.47
N ASP A 95 -10.53 -3.03 -4.15
CA ASP A 95 -9.65 -4.19 -4.00
C ASP A 95 -9.72 -4.82 -2.60
N PHE A 96 -10.21 -4.09 -1.61
CA PHE A 96 -10.24 -4.52 -0.20
C PHE A 96 -11.63 -4.77 0.35
N ALA A 97 -12.71 -4.39 -0.34
CA ALA A 97 -14.07 -4.65 0.10
C ALA A 97 -14.27 -6.16 0.37
N PRO A 98 -14.44 -6.57 1.64
CA PRO A 98 -14.93 -7.91 1.91
C PRO A 98 -16.38 -7.95 1.44
N GLU A 99 -16.78 -9.00 0.74
CA GLU A 99 -18.20 -9.36 0.68
C GLU A 99 -18.64 -9.65 2.13
N GLY A 100 -19.12 -8.63 2.86
CA GLY A 100 -19.71 -8.76 4.21
C GLY A 100 -18.80 -8.55 5.43
N GLY A 101 -17.84 -7.62 5.43
CA GLY A 101 -16.97 -7.36 6.60
C GLY A 101 -17.31 -6.07 7.37
N GLN A 102 -17.82 -6.26 8.58
CA GLN A 102 -18.10 -5.25 9.59
C GLN A 102 -16.87 -4.41 9.92
N VAL A 103 -16.96 -3.08 9.75
CA VAL A 103 -15.94 -2.11 10.20
C VAL A 103 -15.96 -2.06 11.73
N ASP A 104 -15.03 -2.77 12.35
CA ASP A 104 -14.58 -2.55 13.72
C ASP A 104 -13.97 -1.14 13.79
N ASN A 105 -14.74 -0.19 14.34
CA ASN A 105 -14.25 1.11 14.77
C ASN A 105 -13.49 0.96 16.10
N GLY A 106 -12.33 0.32 16.03
CA GLY A 106 -11.40 0.14 17.13
C GLY A 106 -10.82 1.47 17.55
N CYS A 107 -11.53 2.13 18.47
CA CYS A 107 -11.12 3.31 19.21
C CYS A 107 -9.71 3.09 19.78
N ILE A 108 -8.72 3.82 19.26
CA ILE A 108 -7.41 3.90 19.91
C ILE A 108 -7.54 4.95 21.01
N SER A 109 -7.99 4.51 22.18
CA SER A 109 -7.97 5.31 23.41
C SER A 109 -6.51 5.58 23.79
N SER A 110 -6.16 6.86 23.93
CA SER A 110 -4.90 7.36 24.48
C SER A 110 -4.61 6.88 25.90
#